data_AF-A0A554L778-F1
#
_entry.id   AF-A0A554L778-F1
#
_cell.length_a   1.000
_cell.length_b   1.000
_cell.length_c   1.000
_cell.angle_alpha   90.00
_cell.angle_beta   90.00
_cell.angle_gamma   90.00
#
_symmetry.space_group_name_H-M   'P 1'
#
loop_
_entity.id
_entity.type
_entity.pdbx_description
1 polymer ?
#
loop_
_entity_poly.entity_id
_entity_poly.type
_entity_poly.pdbx_seq_one_letter_code
_entity_poly.pdbx_strand_id
1 'polypeptide(L)'
;MERRKEIKLGLVYKSIKNTMNGTIKTKTDKGYGFISREGEVKDLFFHSTDLVGVTFDELQVGAAVMFDIVDGEKGPAAKNVKLAE
;
A
#
# COMPACT_ATOMS: atom_id res chain seq x y z
N MET A 1 5.15 40.98 -19.99
CA MET A 1 6.42 40.26 -20.01
C MET A 1 6.52 39.39 -18.77
N GLU A 2 6.38 38.09 -19.00
CA GLU A 2 7.01 36.97 -18.32
C GLU A 2 6.61 36.67 -16.86
N ARG A 3 5.44 36.01 -16.78
CA ARG A 3 5.16 34.80 -15.99
C ARG A 3 6.43 34.14 -15.44
N ARG A 4 6.64 34.13 -14.11
CA ARG A 4 7.61 33.21 -13.46
C ARG A 4 7.57 33.25 -11.93
N LYS A 5 6.39 33.09 -11.30
CA LYS A 5 6.33 32.67 -9.88
C LYS A 5 5.28 31.59 -9.60
N GLU A 6 4.91 30.81 -10.61
CA GLU A 6 4.09 29.59 -10.47
C GLU A 6 4.93 28.30 -10.38
N ILE A 7 6.27 28.37 -10.43
CA ILE A 7 7.13 27.18 -10.66
C ILE A 7 8.03 26.84 -9.45
N LYS A 8 7.61 27.11 -8.21
CA LYS A 8 8.36 26.62 -7.03
C LYS A 8 7.56 25.87 -5.97
N LEU A 9 6.23 25.83 -6.06
CA LEU A 9 5.41 25.02 -5.13
C LEU A 9 5.26 23.55 -5.58
N GLY A 10 5.49 23.26 -6.87
CA GLY A 10 5.21 21.94 -7.47
C GLY A 10 6.32 20.88 -7.40
N LEU A 11 7.54 21.21 -6.94
CA LEU A 11 8.69 20.30 -7.03
C LEU A 11 9.18 19.76 -5.68
N VAL A 12 8.76 20.34 -4.56
CA VAL A 12 9.16 19.89 -3.21
C VAL A 12 8.19 18.85 -2.63
N TYR A 13 6.95 18.78 -3.12
CA TYR A 13 5.92 17.88 -2.59
C TYR A 13 5.81 16.53 -3.32
N LYS A 14 6.86 16.07 -4.00
CA LYS A 14 6.93 14.66 -4.45
C LYS A 14 7.25 13.81 -3.22
N SER A 15 6.22 13.68 -2.38
CA SER A 15 6.12 12.85 -1.19
C SER A 15 6.90 11.56 -1.39
N ILE A 16 7.77 11.25 -0.44
CA ILE A 16 8.47 9.98 -0.35
C ILE A 16 7.39 8.90 -0.45
N LYS A 17 7.30 8.22 -1.60
CA LYS A 17 6.41 7.07 -1.73
C LYS A 17 6.99 5.98 -0.87
N ASN A 18 6.42 5.77 0.32
CA ASN A 18 6.73 4.64 1.20
C ASN A 18 6.10 3.35 0.63
N THR A 19 6.35 3.09 -0.65
CA THR A 19 5.85 1.91 -1.33
C THR A 19 6.79 0.74 -1.03
N MET A 20 6.21 -0.32 -0.48
CA MET A 20 6.87 -1.54 -0.04
C MET A 20 6.31 -2.73 -0.82
N ASN A 21 7.11 -3.79 -0.88
CA ASN A 21 6.70 -5.06 -1.48
C ASN A 21 6.45 -6.10 -0.39
N GLY A 22 5.63 -7.09 -0.71
CA GLY A 22 5.35 -8.20 0.19
C GLY A 22 4.49 -9.26 -0.48
N THR A 23 4.06 -10.23 0.32
CA THR A 23 3.25 -11.37 -0.14
C THR A 23 2.00 -11.50 0.70
N ILE A 24 0.84 -11.74 0.08
CA ILE A 24 -0.39 -12.01 0.81
C ILE A 24 -0.24 -13.32 1.59
N LYS A 25 -0.23 -13.22 2.91
CA LYS A 25 -0.05 -14.37 3.79
C LYS A 25 -1.38 -15.02 4.13
N THR A 26 -2.39 -14.21 4.44
CA THR A 26 -3.73 -14.70 4.81
C THR A 26 -4.81 -13.73 4.34
N LYS A 27 -5.99 -14.29 4.12
CA LYS A 27 -7.26 -13.58 3.90
C LYS A 27 -8.32 -14.17 4.81
N THR A 28 -9.30 -13.36 5.16
CA THR A 28 -10.47 -13.78 5.93
C THR A 28 -11.74 -13.40 5.20
N ASP A 29 -12.82 -14.14 5.44
CA ASP A 29 -14.13 -13.85 4.85
C ASP A 29 -14.75 -12.53 5.36
N LYS A 30 -14.08 -11.88 6.32
CA LYS A 30 -14.44 -10.57 6.86
C LYS A 30 -13.85 -9.40 6.05
N GLY A 31 -13.22 -9.67 4.90
CA GLY A 31 -12.70 -8.62 4.01
C GLY A 31 -11.37 -8.01 4.47
N TYR A 32 -10.60 -8.70 5.30
CA TYR A 32 -9.25 -8.27 5.69
C TYR A 32 -8.26 -9.43 5.65
N GLY A 33 -6.98 -9.09 5.68
CA GLY A 33 -5.91 -10.06 5.68
C GLY A 33 -4.59 -9.50 6.18
N PHE A 34 -3.53 -10.27 5.96
CA PHE A 34 -2.18 -9.91 6.36
C PHE A 34 -1.18 -10.11 5.22
N ILE A 35 -0.22 -9.19 5.13
CA ILE A 35 0.88 -9.19 4.17
C ILE A 35 2.17 -9.54 4.92
N SER A 36 2.86 -10.57 4.45
CA SER A 36 4.22 -10.86 4.90
C SER A 36 5.19 -9.89 4.21
N ARG A 37 6.08 -9.30 4.99
CA ARG A 37 7.10 -8.33 4.54
C ARG A 37 8.47 -8.97 4.72
N GLU A 38 9.31 -8.91 3.68
CA GLU A 38 10.67 -9.46 3.78
C GLU A 38 11.48 -8.72 4.84
N GLY A 39 12.21 -9.46 5.69
CA GLY A 39 13.03 -8.91 6.76
C GLY A 39 12.26 -8.43 8.00
N GLU A 40 10.93 -8.56 8.02
CA GLU A 40 10.06 -8.11 9.10
C GLU A 40 9.37 -9.31 9.77
N VAL A 41 9.42 -9.37 11.10
CA VAL A 41 8.78 -10.47 11.86
C VAL A 41 7.26 -10.29 11.93
N LYS A 42 6.79 -9.04 11.89
CA LYS A 42 5.37 -8.72 12.02
C LYS A 42 4.71 -8.60 10.65
N ASP A 43 3.65 -9.37 10.45
CA ASP A 43 2.80 -9.25 9.28
C ASP A 43 2.03 -7.91 9.32
N LEU A 44 1.82 -7.31 8.14
CA LEU A 44 1.14 -6.03 7.99
C LEU A 44 -0.34 -6.24 7.68
N PHE A 45 -1.22 -5.56 8.42
CA PHE A 45 -2.67 -5.63 8.21
C PHE A 45 -3.10 -4.89 6.94
N PHE A 46 -4.09 -5.42 6.21
CA PHE A 46 -4.77 -4.70 5.13
C PHE A 46 -6.29 -4.98 5.12
N HIS A 47 -7.07 -4.04 4.60
CA HIS A 47 -8.52 -4.17 4.43
C HIS A 47 -8.91 -4.16 2.94
N SER A 48 -10.04 -4.77 2.58
CA SER A 48 -10.54 -4.85 1.20
C SER A 48 -10.78 -3.49 0.56
N THR A 49 -11.09 -2.47 1.36
CA THR A 49 -11.28 -1.08 0.90
C THR A 49 -9.99 -0.40 0.47
N ASP A 50 -8.84 -0.98 0.80
CA ASP A 50 -7.52 -0.39 0.58
C ASP A 50 -6.83 -0.96 -0.67
N LEU A 51 -7.55 -1.80 -1.42
CA LEU A 51 -7.10 -2.37 -2.68
C LEU A 51 -7.26 -1.37 -3.84
N VAL A 52 -6.32 -1.39 -4.78
CA VAL A 52 -6.32 -0.54 -5.97
C VAL A 52 -6.11 -1.38 -7.21
N GLY A 53 -7.05 -1.31 -8.15
CA GLY A 53 -6.97 -2.03 -9.43
C GLY A 53 -7.10 -3.55 -9.32
N VAL A 54 -7.47 -4.07 -8.14
CA VAL A 54 -7.75 -5.49 -7.88
C VAL A 54 -8.88 -5.61 -6.87
N THR A 55 -9.72 -6.63 -7.00
CA THR A 55 -10.75 -6.95 -6.01
C THR A 55 -10.19 -7.86 -4.91
N PHE A 56 -10.89 -7.91 -3.76
CA PHE A 56 -10.47 -8.79 -2.67
C PHE A 56 -10.51 -10.27 -3.06
N ASP A 57 -11.43 -10.68 -3.93
CA ASP A 57 -11.57 -12.07 -4.36
C ASP A 57 -10.46 -12.49 -5.35
N GLU A 58 -10.02 -11.58 -6.22
CA GLU A 58 -8.91 -11.83 -7.15
C GLU A 58 -7.57 -11.98 -6.45
N LEU A 59 -7.39 -11.29 -5.32
CA LEU A 59 -6.15 -11.34 -4.55
C LEU A 59 -5.95 -12.71 -3.90
N GLN A 60 -4.96 -13.49 -4.31
CA GLN A 60 -4.72 -14.85 -3.79
C GLN A 60 -3.68 -14.87 -2.66
N VAL A 61 -3.78 -15.84 -1.75
CA VAL A 61 -2.69 -16.14 -0.80
C VAL A 61 -1.46 -16.58 -1.59
N GLY A 62 -0.29 -16.05 -1.24
CA GLY A 62 0.96 -16.22 -1.98
C GLY A 62 1.17 -15.20 -3.11
N ALA A 63 0.20 -14.33 -3.40
CA ALA A 63 0.38 -13.28 -4.42
C ALA A 63 1.37 -12.21 -3.95
N ALA A 64 2.28 -11.83 -4.84
CA ALA A 64 3.16 -10.69 -4.66
C ALA A 64 2.38 -9.38 -4.81
N VAL A 65 2.62 -8.43 -3.91
CA VAL A 65 1.89 -7.17 -3.85
C VAL A 65 2.81 -6.00 -3.56
N MET A 66 2.40 -4.83 -4.04
CA MET A 66 2.94 -3.53 -3.67
C MET A 66 1.91 -2.76 -2.86
N PHE A 67 2.36 -2.02 -1.84
CA PHE A 67 1.48 -1.25 -0.96
C PHE A 67 2.26 -0.14 -0.26
N ASP A 68 1.55 0.84 0.28
CA ASP A 68 2.12 1.87 1.13
C ASP A 68 1.89 1.52 2.61
N ILE A 69 2.88 1.75 3.47
CA ILE A 69 2.71 1.60 4.93
C ILE A 69 2.23 2.93 5.51
N VAL A 70 1.12 2.88 6.27
CA VAL A 70 0.59 4.02 7.02
C VAL A 70 0.39 3.67 8.48
N ASP A 71 0.54 4.65 9.37
CA ASP A 71 0.18 4.50 10.77
C ASP A 71 -1.34 4.61 10.94
N GLY A 72 -1.99 3.49 11.24
CA GLY A 72 -3.43 3.41 11.51
C GLY A 72 -3.75 3.40 13.01
N GLU A 73 -5.04 3.50 13.34
CA GLU A 73 -5.53 3.53 14.74
C GLU A 73 -5.15 2.28 15.56
N LYS A 74 -4.98 1.14 14.89
CA LYS A 74 -4.62 -0.15 15.49
C LYS A 74 -3.17 -0.56 15.22
N GLY A 75 -2.34 0.40 14.81
CA GLY A 75 -0.96 0.18 14.39
C GLY A 75 -0.79 0.23 12.86
N PRO A 76 0.43 -0.09 12.36
CA PRO A 76 0.75 0.00 10.94
C PRO A 76 -0.18 -0.86 10.06
N ALA A 77 -0.63 -0.27 8.95
CA ALA A 77 -1.49 -0.93 7.98
C ALA A 77 -1.04 -0.63 6.54
N ALA A 78 -1.43 -1.50 5.62
CA ALA A 78 -1.19 -1.34 4.20
C ALA A 78 -2.32 -0.53 3.55
N LYS A 79 -1.94 0.45 2.71
CA LYS A 79 -2.85 1.19 1.82
C LYS A 79 -2.40 1.04 0.37
N ASN A 80 -3.29 1.37 -0.56
CA ASN A 80 -3.02 1.32 -2.00
C ASN A 80 -2.48 -0.04 -2.46
N VAL A 81 -3.01 -1.12 -1.89
CA VAL A 81 -2.53 -2.49 -2.12
C VAL A 81 -2.90 -2.90 -3.54
N LYS A 82 -1.92 -3.35 -4.30
CA LYS A 82 -2.11 -3.83 -5.68
C LYS A 82 -1.19 -5.03 -5.94
N LEU A 83 -1.52 -5.82 -6.95
CA LEU A 83 -0.61 -6.87 -7.44
C LEU A 83 0.72 -6.23 -7.86
N ALA A 84 1.82 -6.89 -7.51
CA ALA A 84 3.13 -6.54 -8.04
C ALA A 84 3.18 -6.94 -9.52
N GLU A 85 3.73 -6.06 -10.36
CA GLU A 85 4.03 -6.34 -11.77
C GLU A 85 5.26 -7.25 -11.91
#